data_AF-A0A7Y4WX43-F1
#
_entry.id   AF-A0A7Y4WX43-F1
#
_cell.length_a   1.000
_cell.length_b   1.000
_cell.length_c   1.000
_cell.angle_alpha   90.00
_cell.angle_beta   90.00
_cell.angle_gamma   90.00
#
_symmetry.space_group_name_H-M   'P 1'
#
loop_
_entity.id
_entity.type
_entity.pdbx_description
1 polymer ?
#
loop_
_entity_poly.entity_id
_entity_poly.type
_entity_poly.pdbx_seq_one_letter_code
_entity_poly.pdbx_strand_id
1 'polypeptide(L)'
;MNAYRLNLATRFRSGAWLALFVLLFAVSAAFSQSSSNDEPLIPGQRQRNDDQPKTVKEYLAKQRAEKAKKDHEELLKRGDEVIELTDQLEHAFEKSNGLSTADRSKLESLEKLVTKIRKGLGGGDDDESEQPDANGVIATREKEPGTLEEAFTALKEKTSNLVDELKKTTRFTVS
;
A
#
# COMPACT_ATOMS: atom_id res chain seq x y z
N MET A 1 -71.55 3.41 -13.78
CA MET A 1 -70.22 3.68 -14.38
C MET A 1 -69.59 4.82 -13.58
N ASN A 2 -68.94 4.48 -12.46
CA ASN A 2 -67.48 4.35 -12.27
C ASN A 2 -66.85 5.73 -12.04
N ALA A 3 -66.56 6.07 -10.78
CA ALA A 3 -65.22 6.05 -10.13
C ALA A 3 -64.31 7.13 -10.75
N TYR A 4 -63.71 8.08 -10.01
CA TYR A 4 -62.73 7.85 -8.95
C TYR A 4 -62.74 9.00 -7.92
N ARG A 5 -62.82 8.64 -6.63
CA ARG A 5 -62.21 9.40 -5.54
C ARG A 5 -60.81 8.82 -5.32
N LEU A 6 -59.76 9.63 -5.36
CA LEU A 6 -58.43 9.20 -4.93
C LEU A 6 -57.65 10.30 -4.19
N ASN A 7 -57.57 10.08 -2.88
CA ASN A 7 -56.38 10.17 -2.02
C ASN A 7 -55.64 11.52 -1.84
N LEU A 8 -56.13 12.23 -0.82
CA LEU A 8 -55.34 12.95 0.17
C LEU A 8 -54.51 11.95 1.00
N ALA A 9 -53.17 11.90 0.85
CA ALA A 9 -52.22 11.49 1.90
C ALA A 9 -50.77 11.40 1.37
N THR A 10 -50.06 12.53 1.32
CA THR A 10 -48.58 12.54 1.20
C THR A 10 -47.98 13.32 2.35
N ARG A 11 -48.09 12.79 3.57
CA ARG A 11 -47.38 13.34 4.74
C ARG A 11 -47.05 12.27 5.79
N PHE A 12 -46.42 11.14 5.45
CA PHE A 12 -45.97 10.20 6.50
C PHE A 12 -44.82 9.25 6.10
N ARG A 13 -43.93 9.62 5.16
CA ARG A 13 -42.80 8.74 4.76
C ARG A 13 -41.41 9.20 5.25
N SER A 14 -41.31 10.34 5.93
CA SER A 14 -40.03 10.95 6.33
C SER A 14 -39.56 10.62 7.75
N GLY A 15 -40.37 9.91 8.55
CA GLY A 15 -40.01 9.56 9.94
C GLY A 15 -39.37 8.19 10.12
N ALA A 16 -39.66 7.24 9.21
CA ALA A 16 -39.18 5.86 9.34
C ALA A 16 -37.67 5.71 9.09
N TRP A 17 -37.09 6.56 8.24
CA TRP A 17 -35.66 6.53 7.92
C TRP A 17 -34.78 7.10 9.06
N LEU A 18 -35.32 8.04 9.84
CA LEU A 18 -34.61 8.64 10.98
C LEU A 18 -34.58 7.69 12.18
N ALA A 19 -35.65 6.91 12.40
CA ALA A 19 -35.70 5.88 13.44
C ALA A 19 -34.74 4.70 13.17
N LEU A 20 -34.53 4.33 11.90
CA LEU A 20 -33.59 3.28 11.51
C LEU A 20 -32.12 3.69 11.77
N PHE A 21 -31.80 4.98 11.57
CA PHE A 21 -30.44 5.49 11.75
C PHE A 21 -30.02 5.56 13.23
N VAL A 22 -30.96 5.87 14.13
CA VAL A 22 -30.69 5.95 15.58
C VAL A 22 -30.51 4.57 16.20
N LEU A 23 -31.18 3.53 15.70
CA LEU A 23 -31.02 2.16 16.20
C LEU A 23 -29.65 1.56 15.84
N LEU A 24 -29.04 1.97 14.73
CA LEU A 24 -27.74 1.44 14.27
C LEU A 24 -26.52 1.97 15.06
N PHE A 25 -26.66 3.09 15.78
CA PHE A 25 -25.57 3.72 16.55
C PHE A 25 -25.46 3.24 18.01
N ALA A 26 -26.43 2.49 18.52
CA ALA A 26 -26.47 2.08 19.93
C ALA A 26 -25.62 0.83 20.25
N VAL A 27 -25.08 0.11 19.25
CA VAL A 27 -24.32 -1.14 19.47
C VAL A 27 -22.81 -0.89 19.67
N SER A 28 -22.30 0.30 19.36
CA SER A 28 -20.85 0.57 19.37
C SER A 28 -20.29 1.08 20.72
N ALA A 29 -21.09 1.17 21.77
CA ALA A 29 -20.68 1.77 23.05
C ALA A 29 -20.37 0.76 24.18
N ALA A 30 -20.07 -0.51 23.86
CA ALA A 30 -19.79 -1.55 24.85
C ALA A 30 -18.37 -2.14 24.81
N PHE A 31 -17.40 -1.50 24.14
CA PHE A 31 -15.99 -1.93 24.12
C PHE A 31 -15.03 -0.82 24.56
N SER A 32 -15.16 -0.32 25.79
CA SER A 32 -14.16 0.60 26.38
C SER A 32 -13.90 0.38 27.89
N GLN A 33 -14.03 -0.84 28.39
CA GLN A 33 -13.57 -1.17 29.75
C GLN A 33 -12.77 -2.48 29.78
N SER A 34 -11.45 -2.38 29.60
CA SER A 34 -10.47 -3.04 30.46
C SER A 34 -9.07 -2.48 30.18
N SER A 35 -8.82 -1.23 30.57
CA SER A 35 -7.45 -0.78 30.80
C SER A 35 -7.11 -1.12 32.25
N SER A 36 -6.79 -2.38 32.50
CA SER A 36 -6.08 -2.77 33.71
C SER A 36 -4.67 -2.18 33.60
N ASN A 37 -4.41 -1.16 34.42
CA ASN A 37 -3.07 -0.77 34.81
C ASN A 37 -2.43 -1.96 35.53
N ASP A 38 -1.84 -2.88 34.77
CA ASP A 38 -0.86 -3.84 35.28
C ASP A 38 0.52 -3.30 34.91
N GLU A 39 1.11 -2.61 35.86
CA GLU A 39 2.54 -2.34 35.90
C GLU A 39 3.25 -3.60 36.43
N PRO A 40 4.08 -4.31 35.64
CA PRO A 40 4.82 -5.44 36.19
C PRO A 40 6.14 -4.94 36.80
N LEU A 41 6.10 -4.68 38.11
CA LEU A 41 7.28 -4.59 38.97
C LEU A 41 7.86 -6.00 39.19
N ILE A 42 8.63 -6.53 38.23
CA ILE A 42 9.43 -7.75 38.44
C ILE A 42 10.91 -7.44 38.14
N PRO A 43 11.77 -7.31 39.16
CA PRO A 43 13.21 -7.23 38.96
C PRO A 43 13.73 -8.66 38.72
N GLY A 44 13.82 -9.07 37.46
CA GLY A 44 14.25 -10.42 37.14
C GLY A 44 14.25 -10.79 35.66
N GLN A 45 14.24 -9.81 34.74
CA GLN A 45 14.23 -10.09 33.31
C GLN A 45 15.63 -10.41 32.79
N ARG A 46 16.21 -11.53 33.26
CA ARG A 46 17.32 -12.22 32.60
C ARG A 46 16.91 -13.66 32.38
N GLN A 47 17.17 -14.12 31.16
CA GLN A 47 17.01 -15.48 30.64
C GLN A 47 15.58 -15.93 30.33
N ARG A 48 15.15 -15.66 29.10
CA ARG A 48 14.04 -16.37 28.46
C ARG A 48 14.39 -16.76 27.03
N ASN A 49 15.56 -17.34 26.78
CA ASN A 49 15.98 -17.68 25.40
C ASN A 49 16.53 -19.10 25.17
N ASP A 50 16.84 -19.91 26.19
CA ASP A 50 17.50 -21.21 25.93
C ASP A 50 16.60 -22.45 25.97
N ASP A 51 15.45 -22.42 26.66
CA ASP A 51 14.62 -23.63 26.85
C ASP A 51 13.42 -23.76 25.90
N GLN A 52 13.42 -23.07 24.74
CA GLN A 52 12.40 -23.33 23.73
C GLN A 52 12.73 -24.67 23.05
N PRO A 53 11.83 -25.68 23.07
CA PRO A 53 12.11 -26.97 22.46
C PRO A 53 12.43 -26.78 20.98
N LYS A 54 13.42 -27.53 20.47
CA LYS A 54 13.94 -27.40 19.09
C LYS A 54 12.82 -27.39 18.04
N THR A 55 11.76 -28.15 18.28
CA THR A 55 10.52 -28.20 17.47
C THR A 55 9.81 -26.86 17.34
N VAL A 56 9.77 -26.03 18.39
CA VAL A 56 9.16 -24.69 18.35
C VAL A 56 10.06 -23.71 17.60
N LYS A 57 11.38 -23.80 17.79
CA LYS A 57 12.35 -22.98 17.03
C LYS A 57 12.29 -23.29 15.52
N GLU A 58 12.23 -24.57 15.17
CA GLU A 58 12.05 -25.04 13.78
C GLU A 58 10.71 -24.61 13.18
N TYR A 59 9.62 -24.73 13.93
CA TYR A 59 8.30 -24.26 13.47
C TYR A 59 8.28 -22.76 13.20
N LEU A 60 8.85 -21.95 14.11
CA LEU A 60 8.95 -20.50 13.92
C LEU A 60 9.86 -20.13 12.75
N ALA A 61 10.97 -20.86 12.54
CA ALA A 61 11.84 -20.67 11.38
C ALA A 61 11.09 -20.99 10.07
N LYS A 62 10.35 -22.09 10.03
CA LYS A 62 9.51 -22.47 8.89
C LYS A 62 8.43 -21.41 8.62
N GLN A 63 7.74 -20.93 9.66
CA GLN A 63 6.73 -19.88 9.53
C GLN A 63 7.31 -18.58 8.96
N ARG A 64 8.50 -18.16 9.43
CA ARG A 64 9.20 -16.98 8.89
C ARG A 64 9.58 -17.17 7.42
N ALA A 65 10.07 -18.35 7.05
CA ALA A 65 10.41 -18.67 5.66
C ALA A 65 9.16 -18.66 4.76
N GLU A 66 8.05 -19.24 5.21
CA GLU A 66 6.78 -19.21 4.46
C GLU A 66 6.24 -17.79 4.31
N LYS A 67 6.31 -16.97 5.36
CA LYS A 67 5.94 -15.56 5.27
C LYS A 67 6.83 -14.81 4.27
N ALA A 68 8.14 -14.99 4.35
CA ALA A 68 9.08 -14.36 3.43
C ALA A 68 8.83 -14.75 1.97
N LYS A 69 8.42 -16.00 1.70
CA LYS A 69 8.00 -16.44 0.37
C LYS A 69 6.77 -15.69 -0.12
N LYS A 70 5.73 -15.62 0.70
CA LYS A 70 4.49 -14.90 0.36
C LYS A 70 4.75 -13.42 0.11
N ASP A 71 5.56 -12.80 0.97
CA ASP A 71 5.90 -11.38 0.84
C ASP A 71 6.69 -11.12 -0.47
N HIS A 72 7.58 -12.04 -0.86
CA HIS A 72 8.32 -11.95 -2.14
C HIS A 72 7.42 -12.16 -3.35
N GLU A 73 6.54 -13.16 -3.32
CA GLU A 73 5.54 -13.40 -4.39
C GLU A 73 4.61 -12.19 -4.56
N GLU A 74 4.20 -11.54 -3.46
CA GLU A 74 3.38 -10.33 -3.53
C GLU A 74 4.16 -9.16 -4.15
N LEU A 75 5.45 -9.03 -3.84
CA LEU A 75 6.28 -8.01 -4.48
C LEU A 75 6.39 -8.23 -5.98
N LEU A 76 6.63 -9.48 -6.43
CA LEU A 76 6.67 -9.80 -7.86
C LEU A 76 5.38 -9.44 -8.58
N LYS A 77 4.22 -9.78 -7.99
CA LYS A 77 2.90 -9.39 -8.54
C LYS A 77 2.76 -7.88 -8.69
N ARG A 78 3.19 -7.12 -7.68
CA ARG A 78 3.21 -5.65 -7.77
C ARG A 78 4.14 -5.17 -8.89
N GLY A 79 5.26 -5.84 -9.12
CA GLY A 79 6.16 -5.56 -10.23
C GLY A 79 5.47 -5.73 -11.59
N ASP A 80 4.72 -6.82 -11.76
CA ASP A 80 3.94 -7.07 -12.97
C ASP A 80 2.82 -6.01 -13.16
N GLU A 81 2.12 -5.63 -12.08
CA GLU A 81 1.10 -4.57 -12.11
C GLU A 81 1.67 -3.20 -12.50
N VAL A 82 2.89 -2.88 -12.07
CA VAL A 82 3.58 -1.63 -12.43
C VAL A 82 3.88 -1.59 -13.92
N ILE A 83 4.36 -2.69 -14.50
CA ILE A 83 4.59 -2.78 -15.96
C ILE A 83 3.28 -2.55 -16.71
N GLU A 84 2.20 -3.23 -16.31
CA GLU A 84 0.90 -3.09 -16.97
C GLU A 84 0.39 -1.64 -16.90
N LEU A 85 0.51 -0.98 -15.75
CA LEU A 85 0.12 0.42 -15.60
C LEU A 85 0.98 1.36 -16.44
N THR A 86 2.28 1.12 -16.54
CA THR A 86 3.18 1.91 -17.40
C THR A 86 2.79 1.77 -18.87
N ASP A 87 2.53 0.56 -19.36
CA ASP A 87 2.09 0.32 -20.74
C ASP A 87 0.74 1.00 -21.02
N GLN A 88 -0.21 0.92 -20.08
CA GLN A 88 -1.50 1.62 -20.22
C GLN A 88 -1.35 3.14 -20.28
N LEU A 89 -0.42 3.72 -19.52
CA LEU A 89 -0.14 5.15 -19.51
C LEU A 89 0.55 5.60 -20.80
N GLU A 90 1.50 4.81 -21.31
CA GLU A 90 2.17 5.06 -22.60
C GLU A 90 1.15 5.08 -23.74
N HIS A 91 0.28 4.07 -23.82
CA HIS A 91 -0.77 4.03 -24.84
C HIS A 91 -1.79 5.19 -24.72
N ALA A 92 -2.13 5.60 -23.50
CA ALA A 92 -3.01 6.75 -23.30
C ALA A 92 -2.34 8.06 -23.76
N PHE A 93 -1.04 8.19 -23.49
CA PHE A 93 -0.23 9.32 -23.90
C PHE A 93 -0.07 9.37 -25.43
N GLU A 94 0.32 8.27 -26.09
CA GLU A 94 0.45 8.17 -27.55
C GLU A 94 -0.84 8.52 -28.28
N LYS A 95 -1.99 8.12 -27.71
CA LYS A 95 -3.30 8.33 -28.34
C LYS A 95 -3.78 9.78 -28.24
N SER A 96 -3.44 10.49 -27.17
CA SER A 96 -4.04 11.78 -26.83
C SER A 96 -3.04 12.93 -26.70
N ASN A 97 -1.73 12.67 -26.83
CA ASN A 97 -0.63 13.58 -26.53
C ASN A 97 -0.80 14.28 -25.17
N GLY A 98 -1.37 13.57 -24.20
CA GLY A 98 -1.71 14.09 -22.89
C GLY A 98 -2.21 13.01 -21.94
N LEU A 99 -2.58 13.42 -20.72
CA LEU A 99 -3.16 12.54 -19.71
C LEU A 99 -4.54 13.04 -19.32
N SER A 100 -5.54 12.15 -19.42
CA SER A 100 -6.86 12.39 -18.88
C SER A 100 -6.85 12.32 -17.34
N THR A 101 -7.96 12.70 -16.71
CA THR A 101 -8.14 12.53 -15.26
C THR A 101 -8.01 11.06 -14.83
N ALA A 102 -8.47 10.13 -15.67
CA ALA A 102 -8.34 8.70 -15.41
C ALA A 102 -6.87 8.25 -15.47
N ASP A 103 -6.10 8.77 -16.42
CA ASP A 103 -4.68 8.42 -16.57
C ASP A 103 -3.85 8.99 -15.42
N ARG A 104 -4.18 10.19 -14.93
CA ARG A 104 -3.55 10.74 -13.71
C ARG A 104 -3.78 9.85 -12.48
N SER A 105 -4.98 9.29 -12.33
CA SER A 105 -5.27 8.34 -11.24
C SER A 105 -4.47 7.03 -11.37
N LYS A 106 -4.23 6.56 -12.61
CA LYS A 106 -3.33 5.42 -12.86
C LYS A 106 -1.89 5.76 -12.53
N LEU A 107 -1.42 6.97 -12.86
CA LEU A 107 -0.08 7.45 -12.51
C LEU A 107 0.12 7.50 -10.99
N GLU A 108 -0.85 8.00 -10.22
CA GLU A 108 -0.79 7.95 -8.75
C GLU A 108 -0.76 6.51 -8.21
N SER A 109 -1.45 5.59 -8.88
CA SER A 109 -1.46 4.18 -8.51
C SER A 109 -0.11 3.53 -8.79
N LEU A 110 0.51 3.87 -9.92
CA LEU A 110 1.87 3.47 -10.29
C LEU A 110 2.87 3.92 -9.22
N GLU A 111 2.85 5.20 -8.84
CA GLU A 111 3.74 5.76 -7.80
C GLU A 111 3.60 5.01 -6.47
N LYS A 112 2.36 4.72 -6.05
CA LYS A 112 2.10 3.96 -4.83
C LYS A 112 2.67 2.54 -4.90
N LEU A 113 2.54 1.86 -6.04
CA LEU A 113 3.09 0.52 -6.21
C LEU A 113 4.62 0.53 -6.24
N VAL A 114 5.23 1.47 -6.97
CA VAL A 114 6.68 1.67 -6.99
C VAL A 114 7.23 1.94 -5.58
N THR A 115 6.56 2.81 -4.82
CA THR A 115 6.93 3.10 -3.42
C THR A 115 6.84 1.84 -2.55
N LYS A 116 5.80 1.03 -2.70
CA LYS A 116 5.67 -0.25 -1.97
C LYS A 116 6.77 -1.25 -2.34
N ILE A 117 7.13 -1.33 -3.63
CA ILE A 117 8.24 -2.18 -4.08
C ILE A 117 9.55 -1.71 -3.48
N ARG A 118 9.85 -0.40 -3.56
CA ARG A 118 11.05 0.21 -2.96
C ARG A 118 11.15 -0.10 -1.46
N LYS A 119 10.06 0.10 -0.71
CA LYS A 119 9.98 -0.26 0.72
C LYS A 119 10.17 -1.75 0.97
N GLY A 120 9.57 -2.60 0.14
CA GLY A 120 9.72 -4.06 0.22
C GLY A 120 11.15 -4.55 -0.01
N LEU A 121 11.90 -3.83 -0.86
CA LEU A 121 13.33 -4.04 -1.12
C LEU A 121 14.23 -3.45 -0.03
N GLY A 122 13.68 -2.76 0.97
CA GLY A 122 14.43 -2.15 2.06
C GLY A 122 14.90 -0.72 1.79
N GLY A 123 14.40 -0.07 0.74
CA GLY A 123 14.62 1.37 0.55
C GLY A 123 13.86 2.16 1.61
N GLY A 124 14.57 3.04 2.31
CA GLY A 124 13.99 3.95 3.30
C GLY A 124 13.10 5.01 2.65
N ASP A 125 12.24 5.61 3.47
CA ASP A 125 11.68 6.93 3.22
C ASP A 125 12.70 7.98 3.68
N ASP A 126 13.97 7.82 3.29
CA ASP A 126 14.85 8.97 3.29
C ASP A 126 14.27 9.87 2.20
N ASP A 127 13.35 10.73 2.64
CA ASP A 127 13.17 12.04 2.03
C ASP A 127 14.57 12.65 2.06
N GLU A 128 15.34 12.39 1.00
CA GLU A 128 16.44 13.23 0.58
C GLU A 128 15.81 14.60 0.24
N SER A 129 15.34 15.29 1.27
CA SER A 129 15.40 16.74 1.31
C SER A 129 16.83 17.05 0.90
N GLU A 130 16.96 17.70 -0.26
CA GLU A 130 18.21 18.11 -0.85
C GLU A 130 19.05 18.87 0.19
N GLN A 131 19.82 18.16 0.99
CA GLN A 131 20.84 18.76 1.82
C GLN A 131 22.11 18.70 0.99
N PRO A 132 22.69 19.85 0.61
CA PRO A 132 23.99 19.86 -0.02
C PRO A 132 24.94 19.15 0.95
N ASP A 133 25.68 18.18 0.44
CA ASP A 133 26.76 17.57 1.19
C ASP A 133 27.78 18.65 1.59
N ALA A 134 28.49 18.43 2.69
CA ALA A 134 29.46 19.39 3.23
C ALA A 134 30.64 19.70 2.27
N ASN A 135 30.69 19.07 1.10
CA ASN A 135 31.71 19.25 0.07
C ASN A 135 31.17 19.87 -1.24
N GLY A 136 29.89 20.23 -1.34
CA GLY A 136 29.32 20.85 -2.53
C GLY A 136 29.39 19.99 -3.79
N VAL A 137 29.54 18.67 -3.64
CA VAL A 137 29.50 17.73 -4.77
C VAL A 137 28.06 17.32 -4.92
N ILE A 138 27.37 18.01 -5.84
CA ILE A 138 26.05 17.61 -6.34
C ILE A 138 26.17 16.15 -6.77
N ALA A 139 25.62 15.23 -5.96
CA ALA A 139 25.35 13.87 -6.37
C ALA A 139 24.70 13.97 -7.75
N THR A 140 25.32 13.37 -8.75
CA THR A 140 24.97 13.46 -10.17
C THR A 140 23.45 13.56 -10.36
N ARG A 141 22.95 14.80 -10.55
CA ARG A 141 21.55 15.03 -10.89
C ARG A 141 21.32 14.30 -12.19
N GLU A 142 20.64 13.15 -12.13
CA GLU A 142 20.17 12.49 -13.35
C GLU A 142 19.42 13.55 -14.14
N LYS A 143 19.78 13.68 -15.42
CA LYS A 143 19.24 14.71 -16.30
C LYS A 143 17.73 14.62 -16.28
N GLU A 144 17.08 15.62 -15.70
CA GLU A 144 15.62 15.72 -15.73
C GLU A 144 15.16 15.78 -17.19
N PRO A 145 14.12 15.02 -17.56
CA PRO A 145 13.61 15.00 -18.92
C PRO A 145 13.12 16.40 -19.29
N GLY A 146 13.61 16.93 -20.41
CA GLY A 146 13.26 18.28 -20.89
C GLY A 146 11.89 18.32 -21.58
N THR A 147 11.36 17.16 -21.95
CA THR A 147 10.07 16.99 -22.62
C THR A 147 9.23 15.91 -21.97
N LEU A 148 7.92 15.93 -22.20
CA LEU A 148 7.00 14.94 -21.68
C LEU A 148 7.25 13.54 -22.26
N GLU A 149 7.65 13.46 -23.53
CA GLU A 149 8.03 12.20 -24.20
C GLU A 149 9.29 11.59 -23.57
N GLU A 150 10.30 12.42 -23.30
CA GLU A 150 11.50 11.99 -22.57
C GLU A 150 11.13 11.52 -21.15
N ALA A 151 10.15 12.14 -20.50
CA ALA A 151 9.71 11.76 -19.17
C ALA A 151 9.03 10.38 -19.16
N PHE A 152 8.18 10.07 -20.15
CA PHE A 152 7.57 8.75 -20.29
C PHE A 152 8.59 7.67 -20.61
N THR A 153 9.56 7.99 -21.47
CA THR A 153 10.66 7.06 -21.80
C THR A 153 11.49 6.74 -20.55
N ALA A 154 11.87 7.77 -19.79
CA ALA A 154 12.61 7.62 -18.54
C ALA A 154 11.81 6.86 -17.48
N LEU A 155 10.50 7.13 -17.35
CA LEU A 155 9.61 6.41 -16.44
C LEU A 155 9.58 4.92 -16.77
N LYS A 156 9.41 4.57 -18.05
CA LYS A 156 9.37 3.19 -18.53
C LYS A 156 10.69 2.46 -18.28
N GLU A 157 11.81 3.08 -18.62
CA GLU A 157 13.13 2.50 -18.39
C GLU A 157 13.38 2.26 -16.89
N LYS A 158 13.11 3.25 -16.04
CA LYS A 158 13.28 3.12 -14.58
C LYS A 158 12.37 2.06 -13.98
N THR A 159 11.12 2.00 -14.43
CA THR A 159 10.17 0.95 -14.04
C THR A 159 10.65 -0.44 -14.45
N SER A 160 11.10 -0.62 -15.70
CA SER A 160 11.61 -1.90 -16.19
C SER A 160 12.82 -2.34 -15.38
N ASN A 161 13.77 -1.43 -15.15
CA ASN A 161 14.96 -1.68 -14.34
C ASN A 161 14.59 -2.08 -12.91
N LEU A 162 13.62 -1.38 -12.28
CA LEU A 162 13.14 -1.74 -10.94
C LEU A 162 12.57 -3.16 -10.88
N VAL A 163 11.77 -3.54 -11.88
CA VAL A 163 11.15 -4.87 -11.94
C VAL A 163 12.18 -5.96 -12.23
N ASP A 164 13.18 -5.67 -13.06
CA ASP A 164 14.28 -6.59 -13.32
C ASP A 164 15.16 -6.80 -12.09
N GLU A 165 15.49 -5.72 -11.37
CA GLU A 165 16.19 -5.82 -10.08
C GLU A 165 15.36 -6.58 -9.04
N LEU A 166 14.04 -6.34 -9.01
CA LEU A 166 13.13 -7.07 -8.14
C LEU A 166 13.18 -8.59 -8.42
N LYS A 167 13.17 -8.99 -9.71
CA LYS A 167 13.29 -10.41 -10.12
C LYS A 167 14.64 -11.02 -9.75
N LYS A 168 15.72 -10.22 -9.78
CA LYS A 168 17.06 -10.66 -9.34
C LYS A 168 17.18 -10.81 -7.83
N THR A 169 16.31 -10.19 -7.03
CA THR A 169 16.35 -10.33 -5.58
C THR A 169 15.96 -11.75 -5.14
N THR A 170 16.96 -12.62 -5.02
CA THR A 170 16.78 -13.95 -4.44
C THR A 170 16.92 -13.87 -2.92
N ARG A 171 15.79 -13.86 -2.20
CA ARG A 171 15.77 -13.79 -0.73
C ARG A 171 15.94 -15.14 -0.03
N PHE A 172 16.43 -16.16 -0.75
CA PHE A 172 16.45 -17.55 -0.27
C PHE A 172 17.87 -18.12 -0.21
N THR A 173 18.57 -17.83 0.88
CA THR A 173 19.62 -18.69 1.41
C THR A 173 19.10 -19.30 2.71
N VAL A 174 18.72 -20.58 2.64
CA VAL A 174 18.57 -21.41 3.84
C VAL A 174 19.84 -22.26 3.89
N SER A 175 20.74 -21.95 4.82
CA SER A 175 21.84 -22.82 5.23
C SER A 175 21.48 -23.45 6.56
#